data_AF-J2S413-F1
#
_entry.id   AF-J2S413-F1
#
_cell.length_a   1.000
_cell.length_b   1.000
_cell.length_c   1.000
_cell.angle_alpha   90.00
_cell.angle_beta   90.00
_cell.angle_gamma   90.00
#
_symmetry.space_group_name_H-M   'P 1'
#
loop_
_entity.id
_entity.type
_entity.pdbx_description
1 polymer ?
#
loop_
_entity_poly.entity_id
_entity_poly.type
_entity_poly.pdbx_seq_one_letter_code
_entity_poly.pdbx_strand_id
1 'polypeptide(L)'
;MKNFFLILISLIILSCKDTNSSRVQEEKSHMKLHEEMDKVGKELGKFNKQLVKLYSFSEKKPEKAILSADSLLLVNKQEKDKYKSQIKSNVARSLHHFKAEMLYQLGKYRESIAELETDDYKSGDIAAAYAANYVKLGEYDKAKSFVDNIGNYISDYCRGNYYECIGEKSGAIKIYNSIKQDKSIKHYAYYELAINRLEDLQKNNPKFLDEIYFPTGNPNFEICDSDNENRTKIFDLVQNLPESKGWTGTAILDYPQINDKDYYWVRVTTKNNEYNYYVYQNTFEIKFFNPKNKNLMTLNEWRRSK
;
A
#
# COMPACT_ATOMS: atom_id res chain seq x y z
N MET A 1 -1.45 -7.03 -28.17
CA MET A 1 -2.55 -7.12 -27.19
C MET A 1 -3.79 -6.29 -27.56
N LYS A 2 -4.06 -5.97 -28.84
CA LYS A 2 -5.27 -5.21 -29.24
C LYS A 2 -6.44 -6.09 -29.72
N ASN A 3 -6.20 -7.34 -30.10
CA ASN A 3 -7.24 -8.20 -30.71
C ASN A 3 -7.99 -9.11 -29.72
N PHE A 4 -7.54 -9.22 -28.46
CA PHE A 4 -8.25 -10.03 -27.45
C PHE A 4 -9.39 -9.28 -26.76
N PHE A 5 -9.37 -7.94 -26.75
CA PHE A 5 -10.39 -7.12 -26.09
C PHE A 5 -11.71 -7.05 -26.88
N LEU A 6 -11.66 -7.21 -28.21
CA LEU A 6 -12.84 -7.19 -29.08
C LEU A 6 -13.72 -8.45 -28.97
N ILE A 7 -13.11 -9.61 -28.68
CA ILE A 7 -13.83 -10.88 -28.55
C ILE A 7 -14.67 -10.93 -27.27
N LEU A 8 -14.23 -10.24 -26.20
CA LEU A 8 -14.93 -10.19 -24.92
C LEU A 8 -16.18 -9.31 -24.98
N ILE A 9 -16.18 -8.26 -25.82
CA ILE A 9 -17.31 -7.33 -25.97
C ILE A 9 -18.41 -7.93 -26.87
N SER A 10 -18.06 -8.75 -27.86
CA SER A 10 -19.04 -9.40 -28.76
C SER A 10 -19.87 -10.49 -28.10
N LEU A 11 -19.44 -11.07 -26.96
CA LEU A 11 -20.18 -12.11 -26.25
C LEU A 11 -21.32 -11.57 -25.36
N ILE A 12 -21.33 -10.27 -25.08
CA ILE A 12 -22.32 -9.65 -24.19
C ILE A 12 -23.62 -9.28 -24.92
N ILE A 13 -23.59 -9.12 -26.25
CA ILE A 13 -24.70 -8.53 -27.03
C ILE A 13 -25.70 -9.61 -27.54
N LEU A 14 -25.40 -10.91 -27.43
CA LEU A 14 -26.25 -11.99 -27.96
C LEU A 14 -26.98 -12.85 -26.92
N SER A 15 -26.90 -12.53 -25.62
CA SER A 15 -27.52 -13.34 -24.57
C SER A 15 -28.67 -12.63 -23.85
N CYS A 16 -29.62 -12.08 -24.60
CA CYS A 16 -30.96 -11.79 -24.06
C CYS A 16 -31.87 -13.02 -24.22
N LYS A 17 -31.67 -14.05 -23.38
CA LYS A 17 -32.66 -15.09 -23.10
C LYS A 17 -32.43 -15.68 -21.69
N ASP A 18 -33.52 -15.69 -20.91
CA ASP A 18 -33.71 -16.23 -19.56
C ASP A 18 -32.85 -15.64 -18.41
N THR A 19 -33.45 -14.66 -17.73
CA THR A 19 -32.86 -13.84 -16.66
C THR A 19 -32.56 -14.56 -15.34
N ASN A 20 -32.99 -15.81 -15.15
CA ASN A 20 -32.67 -16.59 -13.95
C ASN A 20 -31.56 -17.63 -14.16
N SER A 21 -31.39 -18.17 -15.37
CA SER A 21 -30.28 -19.09 -15.68
C SER A 21 -28.97 -18.34 -15.91
N SER A 22 -29.03 -17.10 -16.44
CA SER A 22 -27.85 -16.28 -16.70
C SER A 22 -27.11 -15.92 -15.41
N ARG A 23 -27.84 -15.51 -14.35
CA ARG A 23 -27.23 -15.06 -13.09
C ARG A 23 -26.50 -16.17 -12.34
N VAL A 24 -27.07 -17.38 -12.27
CA VAL A 24 -26.41 -18.53 -11.62
C VAL A 24 -25.16 -18.96 -12.42
N GLN A 25 -25.19 -18.81 -13.74
CA GLN A 25 -24.06 -19.12 -14.60
C GLN A 25 -22.95 -18.06 -14.51
N GLU A 26 -23.32 -16.78 -14.40
CA GLU A 26 -22.42 -15.66 -14.11
C GLU A 26 -21.76 -15.80 -12.73
N GLU A 27 -22.52 -16.12 -11.68
CA GLU A 27 -21.99 -16.36 -10.34
C GLU A 27 -21.00 -17.54 -10.33
N LYS A 28 -21.32 -18.64 -11.03
CA LYS A 28 -20.38 -19.77 -11.17
C LYS A 28 -19.12 -19.39 -11.95
N SER A 29 -19.23 -18.55 -12.99
CA SER A 29 -18.09 -18.05 -13.74
C SER A 29 -17.21 -17.13 -12.89
N HIS A 30 -17.83 -16.24 -12.13
CA HIS A 30 -17.16 -15.34 -11.19
C HIS A 30 -16.42 -16.13 -10.10
N MET A 31 -17.04 -17.15 -9.51
CA MET A 31 -16.39 -18.04 -8.53
C MET A 31 -15.18 -18.76 -9.12
N LYS A 32 -15.28 -19.29 -10.35
CA LYS A 32 -14.14 -19.90 -11.04
C LYS A 32 -13.01 -18.91 -11.29
N LEU A 33 -13.32 -17.65 -11.57
CA LEU A 33 -12.32 -16.60 -11.72
C LEU A 33 -11.57 -16.34 -10.41
N HIS A 34 -12.28 -16.29 -9.28
CA HIS A 34 -11.65 -16.21 -7.95
C HIS A 34 -10.75 -17.41 -7.66
N GLU A 35 -11.20 -18.63 -7.94
CA GLU A 35 -10.38 -19.83 -7.76
C GLU A 35 -9.08 -19.83 -8.61
N GLU A 36 -9.15 -19.31 -9.83
CA GLU A 36 -7.97 -19.17 -10.70
C GLU A 36 -7.05 -18.04 -10.20
N MET A 37 -7.61 -16.91 -9.76
CA MET A 37 -6.86 -15.83 -9.14
C MET A 37 -6.15 -16.29 -7.86
N ASP A 38 -6.78 -17.14 -7.05
CA ASP A 38 -6.16 -17.72 -5.85
C ASP A 38 -4.93 -18.58 -6.19
N LYS A 39 -4.96 -19.32 -7.30
CA LYS A 39 -3.81 -20.12 -7.75
C LYS A 39 -2.67 -19.22 -8.20
N VAL A 40 -2.97 -18.17 -8.96
CA VAL A 40 -1.98 -17.14 -9.35
C VAL A 40 -1.40 -16.44 -8.11
N GLY A 41 -2.26 -16.07 -7.17
CA GLY A 41 -1.89 -15.45 -5.90
C GLY A 41 -0.99 -16.35 -5.04
N LYS A 42 -1.23 -17.67 -5.02
CA LYS A 42 -0.34 -18.63 -4.35
C LYS A 42 1.05 -18.67 -4.98
N GLU A 43 1.16 -18.63 -6.30
CA GLU A 43 2.47 -18.55 -6.97
C GLU A 43 3.17 -17.22 -6.68
N LEU A 44 2.44 -16.10 -6.67
CA LEU A 44 2.99 -14.80 -6.26
C LEU A 44 3.48 -14.83 -4.80
N GLY A 45 2.70 -15.42 -3.89
CA GLY A 45 3.08 -15.59 -2.49
C GLY A 45 4.34 -16.46 -2.31
N LYS A 46 4.53 -17.50 -3.13
CA LYS A 46 5.77 -18.29 -3.15
C LYS A 46 6.95 -17.45 -3.62
N PHE A 47 6.78 -16.65 -4.67
CA PHE A 47 7.82 -15.74 -5.14
C PHE A 47 8.17 -14.68 -4.08
N ASN A 48 7.18 -14.06 -3.42
CA ASN A 48 7.45 -13.08 -2.36
C ASN A 48 8.30 -13.68 -1.23
N LYS A 49 8.05 -14.94 -0.84
CA LYS A 49 8.89 -15.66 0.13
C LYS A 49 10.33 -15.87 -0.37
N GLN A 50 10.54 -16.08 -1.67
CA GLN A 50 11.88 -16.16 -2.26
C GLN A 50 12.56 -14.80 -2.28
N LEU A 51 11.83 -13.74 -2.64
CA LEU A 51 12.33 -12.37 -2.65
C LEU A 51 12.77 -11.91 -1.26
N VAL A 52 11.98 -12.19 -0.22
CA VAL A 52 12.35 -11.93 1.18
C VAL A 52 13.68 -12.62 1.54
N LYS A 53 13.85 -13.90 1.18
CA LYS A 53 15.11 -14.62 1.41
C LYS A 53 16.28 -13.98 0.67
N LEU A 54 16.03 -13.47 -0.53
CA LEU A 54 17.04 -12.77 -1.33
C LEU A 54 17.47 -11.46 -0.68
N TYR A 55 16.53 -10.68 -0.14
CA TYR A 55 16.81 -9.49 0.68
C TYR A 55 17.61 -9.83 1.94
N SER A 56 17.21 -10.85 2.71
CA SER A 56 18.00 -11.25 3.89
C SER A 56 19.40 -11.76 3.53
N PHE A 57 19.56 -12.37 2.36
CA PHE A 57 20.88 -12.79 1.87
C PHE A 57 21.76 -11.60 1.46
N SER A 58 21.16 -10.55 0.89
CA SER A 58 21.88 -9.38 0.40
C SER A 58 22.47 -8.52 1.51
N GLU A 59 21.87 -8.51 2.70
CA GLU A 59 22.40 -7.82 3.90
C GLU A 59 23.87 -8.16 4.19
N LYS A 60 24.29 -9.40 3.88
CA LYS A 60 25.67 -9.86 4.10
C LYS A 60 26.49 -9.99 2.82
N LYS A 61 25.82 -10.19 1.68
CA LYS A 61 26.45 -10.59 0.40
C LYS A 61 25.73 -9.92 -0.78
N PRO A 62 25.71 -8.58 -0.87
CA PRO A 62 24.88 -7.86 -1.84
C PRO A 62 25.23 -8.21 -3.30
N GLU A 63 26.52 -8.30 -3.64
CA GLU A 63 26.95 -8.62 -5.02
C GLU A 63 26.54 -10.04 -5.44
N LYS A 64 26.61 -11.01 -4.52
CA LYS A 64 26.17 -12.39 -4.79
C LYS A 64 24.65 -12.47 -4.88
N ALA A 65 23.94 -11.63 -4.14
CA ALA A 65 22.48 -11.55 -4.23
C ALA A 65 22.05 -10.99 -5.60
N ILE A 66 22.76 -9.99 -6.14
CA ILE A 66 22.55 -9.49 -7.51
C ILE A 66 22.70 -10.63 -8.54
N LEU A 67 23.78 -11.41 -8.47
CA LEU A 67 23.98 -12.57 -9.36
C LEU A 67 22.89 -13.64 -9.23
N SER A 68 22.37 -13.81 -8.01
CA SER A 68 21.25 -14.72 -7.76
C SER A 68 19.97 -14.20 -8.40
N ALA A 69 19.72 -12.88 -8.36
CA ALA A 69 18.60 -12.25 -9.06
C ALA A 69 18.70 -12.43 -10.58
N ASP A 70 19.90 -12.31 -11.17
CA ASP A 70 20.11 -12.57 -12.61
C ASP A 70 19.75 -14.01 -12.99
N SER A 71 20.15 -14.96 -12.15
CA SER A 71 19.81 -16.38 -12.36
C SER A 71 18.28 -16.60 -12.31
N LEU A 72 17.58 -15.94 -11.38
CA LEU A 72 16.12 -16.00 -11.28
C LEU A 72 15.44 -15.34 -12.48
N LEU A 73 15.96 -14.21 -12.98
CA LEU A 73 15.46 -13.55 -14.18
C LEU A 73 15.56 -14.45 -15.42
N LEU A 74 16.67 -15.17 -15.58
CA LEU A 74 16.87 -16.12 -16.69
C LEU A 74 15.85 -17.27 -16.63
N VAL A 75 15.64 -17.85 -15.44
CA VAL A 75 14.62 -18.90 -15.25
C VAL A 75 13.23 -18.36 -15.55
N ASN A 76 12.89 -17.18 -15.00
CA ASN A 76 11.60 -16.54 -15.22
C ASN A 76 11.32 -16.27 -16.70
N LYS A 77 12.32 -15.86 -17.48
CA LYS A 77 12.20 -15.64 -18.93
C LYS A 77 11.71 -16.90 -19.66
N GLN A 78 12.15 -18.08 -19.23
CA GLN A 78 11.81 -19.37 -19.83
C GLN A 78 10.54 -20.02 -19.24
N GLU A 79 9.95 -19.44 -18.19
CA GLU A 79 8.77 -20.00 -17.50
C GLU A 79 7.55 -20.10 -18.44
N LYS A 80 6.88 -21.25 -18.39
CA LYS A 80 5.74 -21.65 -19.23
C LYS A 80 4.58 -22.27 -18.43
N ASP A 81 4.74 -22.52 -17.13
CA ASP A 81 3.67 -23.00 -16.27
C ASP A 81 2.45 -22.06 -16.33
N LYS A 82 1.25 -22.65 -16.35
CA LYS A 82 0.00 -21.92 -16.55
C LYS A 82 -0.18 -20.76 -15.56
N TYR A 83 0.19 -20.93 -14.29
CA TYR A 83 -0.03 -19.91 -13.26
C TYR A 83 1.18 -19.00 -13.10
N LYS A 84 2.40 -19.56 -13.11
CA LYS A 84 3.62 -18.76 -13.00
C LYS A 84 3.83 -17.84 -14.19
N SER A 85 3.46 -18.28 -15.40
CA SER A 85 3.57 -17.45 -16.61
C SER A 85 2.76 -16.15 -16.51
N GLN A 86 1.66 -16.16 -15.74
CA GLN A 86 0.81 -14.98 -15.53
C GLN A 86 1.45 -13.93 -14.61
N ILE A 87 2.44 -14.31 -13.78
CA ILE A 87 3.15 -13.39 -12.88
C ILE A 87 4.55 -13.02 -13.37
N LYS A 88 4.96 -13.44 -14.58
CA LYS A 88 6.32 -13.24 -15.10
C LYS A 88 6.76 -11.79 -15.07
N SER A 89 5.87 -10.86 -15.45
CA SER A 89 6.15 -9.42 -15.42
C SER A 89 6.37 -8.91 -14.00
N ASN A 90 5.55 -9.36 -13.05
CA ASN A 90 5.69 -8.99 -11.64
C ASN A 90 7.02 -9.49 -11.08
N VAL A 91 7.37 -10.75 -11.33
CA VAL A 91 8.65 -11.34 -10.93
C VAL A 91 9.83 -10.55 -11.51
N ALA A 92 9.79 -10.25 -12.81
CA ALA A 92 10.86 -9.50 -13.47
C ALA A 92 11.02 -8.10 -12.89
N ARG A 93 9.93 -7.34 -12.76
CA ARG A 93 9.94 -6.00 -12.17
C ARG A 93 10.50 -6.02 -10.75
N SER A 94 10.04 -6.93 -9.89
CA SER A 94 10.52 -7.03 -8.51
C SER A 94 12.01 -7.38 -8.43
N LEU A 95 12.51 -8.24 -9.31
CA LEU A 95 13.94 -8.59 -9.33
C LEU A 95 14.81 -7.45 -9.87
N HIS A 96 14.35 -6.71 -10.88
CA HIS A 96 15.04 -5.50 -11.36
C HIS A 96 15.07 -4.40 -10.30
N HIS A 97 13.96 -4.15 -9.61
CA HIS A 97 13.91 -3.20 -8.50
C HIS A 97 14.84 -3.62 -7.34
N PHE A 98 14.83 -4.90 -6.97
CA PHE A 98 15.76 -5.46 -5.98
C PHE A 98 17.22 -5.19 -6.38
N LYS A 99 17.60 -5.49 -7.64
CA LYS A 99 18.96 -5.22 -8.13
C LYS A 99 19.29 -3.73 -8.09
N ALA A 100 18.35 -2.86 -8.50
CA ALA A 100 18.52 -1.42 -8.46
C ALA A 100 18.80 -0.93 -7.03
N GLU A 101 18.05 -1.42 -6.04
CA GLU A 101 18.24 -1.10 -4.62
C GLU A 101 19.63 -1.53 -4.12
N MET A 102 20.07 -2.76 -4.46
CA MET A 102 21.40 -3.25 -4.06
C MET A 102 22.52 -2.43 -4.72
N LEU A 103 22.38 -2.12 -6.01
CA LEU A 103 23.35 -1.29 -6.73
C LEU A 103 23.41 0.13 -6.16
N TYR A 104 22.27 0.71 -5.77
CA TYR A 104 22.20 2.00 -5.10
C TYR A 104 22.99 1.96 -3.77
N GLN A 105 22.74 0.95 -2.94
CA GLN A 105 23.45 0.76 -1.66
C GLN A 105 24.97 0.58 -1.83
N LEU A 106 25.40 -0.03 -2.94
CA LEU A 106 26.81 -0.19 -3.30
C LEU A 106 27.45 1.06 -3.94
N GLY A 107 26.71 2.17 -4.09
CA GLY A 107 27.21 3.40 -4.71
C GLY A 107 27.26 3.34 -6.24
N LYS A 108 26.69 2.31 -6.87
CA LYS A 108 26.67 2.08 -8.31
C LYS A 108 25.43 2.71 -8.96
N TYR A 109 25.28 4.02 -8.80
CA TYR A 109 24.03 4.71 -9.11
C TYR A 109 23.61 4.65 -10.58
N ARG A 110 24.56 4.67 -11.52
CA ARG A 110 24.25 4.53 -12.96
C ARG A 110 23.77 3.12 -13.31
N GLU A 111 24.38 2.10 -12.71
CA GLU A 111 23.94 0.70 -12.89
C GLU A 111 22.54 0.51 -12.26
N SER A 112 22.29 1.13 -11.09
CA SER A 112 20.96 1.14 -10.45
C SER A 112 19.89 1.75 -11.37
N ILE A 113 20.16 2.92 -11.96
CA ILE A 113 19.27 3.57 -12.94
C ILE A 113 18.97 2.65 -14.12
N ALA A 114 19.98 1.95 -14.65
CA ALA A 114 19.80 1.04 -15.79
C ALA A 114 18.86 -0.13 -15.46
N GLU A 115 18.88 -0.65 -14.23
CA GLU A 115 17.91 -1.69 -13.81
C GLU A 115 16.48 -1.14 -13.71
N LEU A 116 16.32 0.13 -13.34
CA LEU A 116 15.00 0.81 -13.28
C LEU A 116 14.42 1.11 -14.66
N GLU A 117 15.24 1.23 -15.72
CA GLU A 117 14.78 1.51 -17.10
C GLU A 117 13.93 0.39 -17.72
N THR A 118 13.80 -0.73 -17.02
CA THR A 118 12.94 -1.84 -17.43
C THR A 118 11.44 -1.58 -17.20
N ASP A 119 11.09 -0.53 -16.46
CA ASP A 119 9.69 -0.11 -16.29
C ASP A 119 9.33 1.06 -17.22
N ASP A 120 8.27 0.87 -18.01
CA ASP A 120 7.71 1.92 -18.86
C ASP A 120 7.08 3.04 -18.01
N TYR A 121 6.65 2.73 -16.78
CA TYR A 121 5.97 3.65 -15.89
C TYR A 121 6.91 4.21 -14.82
N LYS A 122 7.34 5.47 -15.00
CA LYS A 122 8.30 6.16 -14.13
C LYS A 122 7.62 7.06 -13.11
N SER A 123 6.79 6.47 -12.26
CA SER A 123 5.99 7.16 -11.24
C SER A 123 5.93 6.33 -9.94
N GLY A 124 5.46 6.93 -8.84
CA GLY A 124 5.39 6.27 -7.54
C GLY A 124 6.77 5.93 -6.99
N ASP A 125 6.92 4.72 -6.46
CA ASP A 125 8.14 4.25 -5.81
C ASP A 125 9.34 4.19 -6.78
N ILE A 126 9.08 3.90 -8.06
CA ILE A 126 10.11 3.88 -9.11
C ILE A 126 10.66 5.29 -9.35
N ALA A 127 9.80 6.31 -9.34
CA ALA A 127 10.25 7.70 -9.47
C ALA A 127 11.07 8.13 -8.26
N ALA A 128 10.68 7.73 -7.04
CA ALA A 128 11.48 7.97 -5.84
C ALA A 128 12.88 7.31 -5.94
N ALA A 129 12.96 6.07 -6.44
CA ALA A 129 14.21 5.36 -6.67
C ALA A 129 15.12 6.06 -7.72
N TYR A 130 14.54 6.58 -8.81
CA TYR A 130 15.28 7.42 -9.76
C TYR A 130 15.78 8.70 -9.10
N ALA A 131 14.92 9.41 -8.36
CA ALA A 131 15.28 10.64 -7.69
C ALA A 131 16.43 10.45 -6.71
N ALA A 132 16.40 9.39 -5.90
CA ALA A 132 17.48 9.03 -4.97
C ALA A 132 18.82 8.85 -5.69
N ASN A 133 18.85 8.09 -6.79
CA ASN A 133 20.06 7.91 -7.60
C ASN A 133 20.58 9.24 -8.18
N TYR A 134 19.71 10.07 -8.75
CA TYR A 134 20.13 11.34 -9.35
C TYR A 134 20.64 12.35 -8.31
N VAL A 135 20.08 12.36 -7.09
CA VAL A 135 20.62 13.15 -5.98
C VAL A 135 22.05 12.72 -5.63
N LYS A 136 22.30 11.41 -5.50
CA LYS A 136 23.66 10.90 -5.22
C LYS A 136 24.66 11.21 -6.34
N LEU A 137 24.19 11.42 -7.56
CA LEU A 137 24.99 11.84 -8.72
C LEU A 137 25.14 13.36 -8.85
N GLY A 138 24.52 14.16 -7.97
CA GLY A 138 24.50 15.62 -8.06
C GLY A 138 23.64 16.18 -9.21
N GLU A 139 22.82 15.34 -9.86
CA GLU A 139 21.97 15.73 -10.99
C GLU A 139 20.59 16.20 -10.50
N TYR A 140 20.56 17.27 -9.70
CA TYR A 140 19.38 17.71 -8.97
C TYR A 140 18.18 18.06 -9.85
N ASP A 141 18.39 18.68 -11.03
CA ASP A 141 17.30 18.99 -11.96
C ASP A 141 16.59 17.72 -12.46
N LYS A 142 17.36 16.66 -12.73
CA LYS A 142 16.78 15.37 -13.10
C LYS A 142 16.06 14.76 -11.92
N ALA A 143 16.68 14.77 -10.73
CA ALA A 143 16.04 14.28 -9.52
C ALA A 143 14.69 14.96 -9.27
N LYS A 144 14.60 16.29 -9.44
CA LYS A 144 13.38 17.07 -9.27
C LYS A 144 12.25 16.60 -10.19
N SER A 145 12.56 16.33 -11.46
CA SER A 145 11.57 15.83 -12.41
C SER A 145 10.94 14.50 -11.96
N PHE A 146 11.71 13.63 -11.30
CA PHE A 146 11.19 12.39 -10.75
C PHE A 146 10.46 12.59 -9.43
N VAL A 147 10.95 13.46 -8.54
CA VAL A 147 10.25 13.84 -7.30
C VAL A 147 8.83 14.32 -7.58
N ASP A 148 8.65 15.11 -8.64
CA ASP A 148 7.33 15.62 -9.04
C ASP A 148 6.40 14.53 -9.62
N ASN A 149 6.95 13.42 -10.10
CA ASN A 149 6.23 12.30 -10.69
C ASN A 149 5.92 11.15 -9.71
N ILE A 150 6.27 11.29 -8.42
CA ILE A 150 5.99 10.26 -7.42
C ILE A 150 4.47 10.08 -7.27
N GLY A 151 3.74 11.09 -6.80
CA GLY A 151 2.27 11.10 -6.83
C GLY A 151 1.56 10.02 -6.00
N ASN A 152 2.24 9.43 -5.01
CA ASN A 152 1.69 8.45 -4.07
C ASN A 152 1.98 8.84 -2.60
N TYR A 153 1.77 7.90 -1.68
CA TYR A 153 1.89 8.11 -0.23
C TYR A 153 3.24 8.70 0.22
N ILE A 154 4.38 8.36 -0.41
CA ILE A 154 5.71 8.89 -0.02
C ILE A 154 6.06 10.26 -0.65
N SER A 155 5.22 10.81 -1.53
CA SER A 155 5.57 11.95 -2.38
C SER A 155 6.09 13.15 -1.61
N ASP A 156 5.39 13.57 -0.56
CA ASP A 156 5.80 14.76 0.21
C ASP A 156 7.03 14.49 1.06
N TYR A 157 7.19 13.27 1.60
CA TYR A 157 8.40 12.92 2.34
C TYR A 157 9.65 13.00 1.45
N CYS A 158 9.60 12.39 0.25
CA CYS A 158 10.68 12.47 -0.73
C CYS A 158 10.94 13.91 -1.21
N ARG A 159 9.89 14.73 -1.36
CA ARG A 159 10.03 16.16 -1.70
C ARG A 159 10.72 16.94 -0.59
N GLY A 160 10.42 16.66 0.67
CA GLY A 160 11.13 17.20 1.83
C GLY A 160 12.61 16.83 1.80
N ASN A 161 12.92 15.54 1.57
CA ASN A 161 14.31 15.08 1.46
C ASN A 161 15.04 15.78 0.32
N TYR A 162 14.40 15.94 -0.85
CA TYR A 162 14.99 16.65 -1.99
C TYR A 162 15.40 18.08 -1.63
N TYR A 163 14.52 18.84 -0.98
CA TYR A 163 14.84 20.19 -0.55
C TYR A 163 16.00 20.23 0.44
N GLU A 164 16.10 19.25 1.34
CA GLU A 164 17.28 19.12 2.19
C GLU A 164 18.56 18.89 1.39
N CYS A 165 18.52 17.98 0.41
CA CYS A 165 19.69 17.59 -0.40
C CYS A 165 20.27 18.76 -1.21
N ILE A 166 19.43 19.72 -1.61
CA ILE A 166 19.86 20.93 -2.33
C ILE A 166 20.13 22.12 -1.41
N GLY A 167 20.06 21.94 -0.09
CA GLY A 167 20.32 23.00 0.91
C GLY A 167 19.14 23.95 1.19
N GLU A 168 17.95 23.69 0.64
CA GLU A 168 16.76 24.53 0.76
C GLU A 168 15.97 24.25 2.05
N LYS A 169 16.56 24.64 3.19
CA LYS A 169 16.02 24.38 4.55
C LYS A 169 14.56 24.79 4.71
N SER A 170 14.21 26.01 4.31
CA SER A 170 12.87 26.56 4.48
C SER A 170 11.82 25.77 3.68
N GLY A 171 12.21 25.30 2.48
CA GLY A 171 11.39 24.42 1.65
C GLY A 171 11.13 23.09 2.34
N ALA A 172 12.18 22.44 2.85
CA ALA A 172 12.05 21.17 3.58
C ALA A 172 11.16 21.31 4.83
N ILE A 173 11.38 22.34 5.66
CA ILE A 173 10.57 22.60 6.87
C ILE A 173 9.10 22.80 6.52
N LYS A 174 8.79 23.53 5.43
CA LYS A 174 7.40 23.74 5.00
C LYS A 174 6.72 22.41 4.67
N ILE A 175 7.41 21.54 3.94
CA ILE A 175 6.87 20.22 3.55
C ILE A 175 6.66 19.33 4.78
N TYR A 176 7.66 19.18 5.66
CA TYR A 176 7.51 18.32 6.84
C TYR A 176 6.46 18.84 7.84
N ASN A 177 6.29 20.16 7.97
CA ASN A 177 5.18 20.72 8.74
C ASN A 177 3.82 20.36 8.14
N SER A 178 3.69 20.36 6.81
CA SER A 178 2.45 19.93 6.14
C SER A 178 2.13 18.47 6.46
N ILE A 179 3.14 17.59 6.42
CA ILE A 179 2.99 16.18 6.80
C ILE A 179 2.54 16.06 8.26
N LYS A 180 3.21 16.75 9.19
CA LYS A 180 2.86 16.75 10.62
C LYS A 180 1.42 17.21 10.89
N GLN A 181 0.86 18.08 10.05
CA GLN A 181 -0.51 18.58 10.20
C GLN A 181 -1.55 17.63 9.62
N ASP A 182 -1.18 16.78 8.66
CA ASP A 182 -2.07 15.79 8.07
C ASP A 182 -2.09 14.50 8.90
N LYS A 183 -3.07 14.41 9.80
CA LYS A 183 -3.24 13.22 10.64
C LYS A 183 -3.71 11.98 9.88
N SER A 184 -4.26 12.13 8.66
CA SER A 184 -4.78 10.99 7.89
C SER A 184 -3.69 10.02 7.47
N ILE A 185 -2.46 10.51 7.35
CA ILE A 185 -1.27 9.74 6.94
C ILE A 185 -0.39 9.30 8.12
N LYS A 186 -0.82 9.54 9.36
CA LYS A 186 -0.03 9.21 10.57
C LYS A 186 0.36 7.73 10.68
N HIS A 187 -0.50 6.86 10.17
CA HIS A 187 -0.30 5.41 10.18
C HIS A 187 0.79 4.91 9.22
N TYR A 188 1.33 5.76 8.34
CA TYR A 188 2.40 5.37 7.44
C TYR A 188 3.79 5.59 8.07
N ALA A 189 4.73 4.69 7.79
CA ALA A 189 6.09 4.72 8.34
C ALA A 189 6.84 6.05 8.09
N TYR A 190 6.60 6.70 6.94
CA TYR A 190 7.27 7.95 6.57
C TYR A 190 6.78 9.17 7.37
N TYR A 191 5.62 9.10 8.03
CA TYR A 191 5.13 10.18 8.87
C TYR A 191 6.09 10.44 10.04
N GLU A 192 6.44 9.39 10.79
CA GLU A 192 7.37 9.48 11.90
C GLU A 192 8.78 9.88 11.42
N LEU A 193 9.21 9.39 10.26
CA LEU A 193 10.46 9.84 9.65
C LEU A 193 10.45 11.36 9.34
N ALA A 194 9.34 11.88 8.82
CA ALA A 194 9.18 13.31 8.55
C ALA A 194 9.19 14.17 9.83
N ILE A 195 8.55 13.69 10.90
CA ILE A 195 8.54 14.35 12.21
C ILE A 195 9.98 14.46 12.75
N ASN A 196 10.73 13.35 12.73
CA ASN A 196 12.12 13.33 13.16
C ASN A 196 13.00 14.29 12.34
N ARG A 197 12.79 14.34 11.01
CA ARG A 197 13.50 15.31 10.15
C ARG A 197 13.17 16.76 10.48
N LEU A 198 11.91 17.07 10.75
CA LEU A 198 11.50 18.41 11.15
C LEU A 198 12.20 18.85 12.45
N GLU A 199 12.24 17.97 13.44
CA GLU A 199 12.93 18.23 14.72
C GLU A 199 14.44 18.44 14.53
N ASP A 200 15.08 17.60 13.70
CA ASP A 200 16.49 17.76 13.36
C ASP A 200 16.79 19.09 12.67
N LEU A 201 15.95 19.51 11.72
CA LEU A 201 16.11 20.77 10.99
C LEU A 201 15.92 22.01 11.89
N GLN A 202 15.20 21.88 13.00
CA GLN A 202 14.97 22.97 13.95
C GLN A 202 16.11 23.18 14.96
N LYS A 203 17.10 22.26 15.01
CA LYS A 203 18.29 22.42 15.84
C LYS A 203 19.16 23.59 15.36
N ASN A 204 19.99 24.12 16.26
CA ASN A 204 20.90 25.25 15.98
C ASN A 204 21.91 24.96 14.85
N ASN A 205 22.36 23.70 14.73
CA ASN A 205 23.26 23.26 13.67
C ASN A 205 22.71 21.98 13.02
N PRO A 206 21.69 22.10 12.15
CA PRO A 206 21.01 20.95 11.60
C PRO A 206 21.89 20.24 10.59
N LYS A 207 21.94 18.91 10.65
CA LYS A 207 22.53 18.09 9.60
C LYS A 207 21.49 17.86 8.52
N PHE A 208 21.75 18.36 7.31
CA PHE A 208 20.91 18.10 6.15
C PHE A 208 21.08 16.66 5.66
N LEU A 209 20.01 16.11 5.07
CA LEU A 209 20.11 14.88 4.31
C LEU A 209 20.97 15.08 3.06
N ASP A 210 21.67 14.03 2.66
CA ASP A 210 22.41 13.93 1.40
C ASP A 210 21.79 12.90 0.44
N GLU A 211 20.56 12.47 0.74
CA GLU A 211 19.79 11.54 -0.07
C GLU A 211 18.29 11.69 0.10
N ILE A 212 17.58 11.22 -0.93
CA ILE A 212 16.14 10.98 -0.90
C ILE A 212 15.92 9.52 -0.53
N TYR A 213 14.84 9.26 0.21
CA TYR A 213 14.40 7.90 0.50
C TYR A 213 14.24 7.05 -0.77
N PHE A 214 14.98 5.95 -0.85
CA PHE A 214 14.82 4.91 -1.86
C PHE A 214 13.84 3.86 -1.33
N PRO A 215 12.65 3.67 -1.93
CA PRO A 215 11.68 2.70 -1.44
C PRO A 215 12.16 1.26 -1.63
N THR A 216 12.16 0.49 -0.55
CA THR A 216 12.55 -0.92 -0.62
C THR A 216 11.49 -1.76 -1.31
N GLY A 217 11.93 -2.70 -2.16
CA GLY A 217 11.06 -3.72 -2.74
C GLY A 217 10.84 -4.94 -1.85
N ASN A 218 11.34 -4.93 -0.61
CA ASN A 218 11.23 -6.05 0.31
C ASN A 218 9.77 -6.27 0.75
N PRO A 219 9.15 -7.43 0.45
CA PRO A 219 7.76 -7.69 0.82
C PRO A 219 7.47 -7.68 2.33
N ASN A 220 8.50 -7.79 3.17
CA ASN A 220 8.36 -7.72 4.62
C ASN A 220 8.50 -6.31 5.20
N PHE A 221 8.77 -5.29 4.36
CA PHE A 221 8.84 -3.91 4.85
C PHE A 221 7.43 -3.40 5.18
N GLU A 222 7.22 -3.03 6.44
CA GLU A 222 5.95 -2.48 6.90
C GLU A 222 5.86 -0.99 6.53
N ILE A 223 5.04 -0.70 5.53
CA ILE A 223 4.84 0.66 5.01
C ILE A 223 3.87 1.45 5.91
N CYS A 224 2.97 0.76 6.60
CA CYS A 224 2.00 1.33 7.51
C CYS A 224 1.64 0.36 8.62
N ASP A 225 1.32 0.90 9.79
CA ASP A 225 0.82 0.13 10.93
C ASP A 225 -0.48 -0.59 10.53
N SER A 226 -0.40 -1.91 10.37
CA SER A 226 -1.57 -2.72 9.99
C SER A 226 -2.52 -2.90 11.18
N ASP A 227 -3.65 -2.22 11.14
CA ASP A 227 -4.74 -2.37 12.11
C ASP A 227 -5.77 -3.46 11.73
N ASN A 228 -5.43 -4.31 10.75
CA ASN A 228 -6.35 -5.31 10.20
C ASN A 228 -6.89 -6.30 11.25
N GLU A 229 -6.09 -6.67 12.24
CA GLU A 229 -6.54 -7.58 13.31
C GLU A 229 -7.66 -6.98 14.16
N ASN A 230 -7.53 -5.71 14.57
CA ASN A 230 -8.57 -5.03 15.35
C ASN A 230 -9.80 -4.80 14.48
N ARG A 231 -9.63 -4.36 13.23
CA ARG A 231 -10.75 -4.17 12.29
C ARG A 231 -11.54 -5.46 12.05
N THR A 232 -10.84 -6.59 11.90
CA THR A 232 -11.48 -7.90 11.75
C THR A 232 -12.30 -8.25 12.99
N LYS A 233 -11.70 -8.15 14.19
CA LYS A 233 -12.41 -8.38 15.46
C LYS A 233 -13.62 -7.48 15.61
N ILE A 234 -13.49 -6.20 15.26
CA ILE A 234 -14.59 -5.22 15.33
C ILE A 234 -15.72 -5.62 14.38
N PHE A 235 -15.41 -5.99 13.13
CA PHE A 235 -16.41 -6.42 12.17
C PHE A 235 -17.11 -7.70 12.63
N ASP A 236 -16.38 -8.68 13.15
CA ASP A 236 -16.97 -9.89 13.72
C ASP A 236 -17.91 -9.56 14.89
N LEU A 237 -17.49 -8.67 15.79
CA LEU A 237 -18.28 -8.25 16.94
C LEU A 237 -19.59 -7.57 16.52
N VAL A 238 -19.52 -6.58 15.64
CA VAL A 238 -20.72 -5.87 15.20
C VAL A 238 -21.62 -6.74 14.32
N GLN A 239 -21.06 -7.70 13.58
CA GLN A 239 -21.82 -8.62 12.72
C GLN A 239 -22.65 -9.59 13.54
N ASN A 240 -22.14 -10.00 14.69
CA ASN A 240 -22.82 -10.90 15.61
C ASN A 240 -23.87 -10.21 16.50
N LEU A 241 -24.06 -8.90 16.39
CA LEU A 241 -25.13 -8.19 17.10
C LEU A 241 -26.52 -8.54 16.54
N PRO A 242 -27.53 -8.78 17.40
CA PRO A 242 -28.90 -9.07 16.95
C PRO A 242 -29.49 -7.99 16.03
N GLU A 243 -29.14 -6.72 16.26
CA GLU A 243 -29.66 -5.58 15.51
C GLU A 243 -29.05 -5.47 14.11
N SER A 244 -27.90 -6.09 13.90
CA SER A 244 -27.19 -6.13 12.62
C SER A 244 -27.73 -7.19 11.66
N LYS A 245 -28.81 -7.90 12.02
CA LYS A 245 -29.48 -8.85 11.11
C LYS A 245 -29.89 -8.18 9.81
N GLY A 246 -29.63 -8.86 8.69
CA GLY A 246 -29.85 -8.28 7.37
C GLY A 246 -28.81 -7.22 7.00
N TRP A 247 -27.59 -7.36 7.52
CA TRP A 247 -26.41 -6.58 7.17
C TRP A 247 -26.23 -6.46 5.65
N THR A 248 -26.03 -5.24 5.18
CA THR A 248 -25.76 -4.92 3.77
C THR A 248 -24.49 -4.10 3.58
N GLY A 249 -23.91 -3.53 4.65
CA GLY A 249 -22.67 -2.77 4.55
C GLY A 249 -22.09 -2.36 5.88
N THR A 250 -20.80 -2.04 5.89
CA THR A 250 -20.08 -1.47 7.04
C THR A 250 -19.10 -0.41 6.60
N ALA A 251 -18.83 0.56 7.47
CA ALA A 251 -17.79 1.55 7.30
C ALA A 251 -17.20 1.92 8.67
N ILE A 252 -15.88 2.09 8.73
CA ILE A 252 -15.21 2.74 9.85
C ILE A 252 -15.10 4.22 9.47
N LEU A 253 -15.83 5.07 10.21
CA LEU A 253 -15.88 6.51 9.95
C LEU A 253 -14.79 7.27 10.71
N ASP A 254 -14.29 6.69 11.80
CA ASP A 254 -13.25 7.29 12.64
C ASP A 254 -12.52 6.19 13.43
N TYR A 255 -11.23 6.32 13.69
CA TYR A 255 -10.43 5.29 14.36
C TYR A 255 -9.13 5.81 14.98
N PRO A 256 -8.56 5.08 15.96
CA PRO A 256 -7.43 5.55 16.78
C PRO A 256 -6.23 6.08 16.00
N GLN A 257 -5.86 5.44 14.88
CA GLN A 257 -4.68 5.84 14.11
C GLN A 257 -4.81 7.21 13.42
N ILE A 258 -6.02 7.76 13.22
CA ILE A 258 -6.24 9.08 12.60
C ILE A 258 -6.39 10.19 13.65
N ASN A 259 -6.95 9.88 14.82
CA ASN A 259 -7.49 10.90 15.72
C ASN A 259 -7.03 10.81 17.18
N ASP A 260 -6.13 9.86 17.49
CA ASP A 260 -5.62 9.60 18.84
C ASP A 260 -6.70 9.23 19.87
N LYS A 261 -7.88 8.79 19.42
CA LYS A 261 -8.96 8.30 20.29
C LYS A 261 -8.74 6.83 20.61
N ASP A 262 -9.44 6.34 21.63
CA ASP A 262 -9.38 4.94 22.08
C ASP A 262 -10.51 4.08 21.50
N TYR A 263 -11.28 4.59 20.53
CA TYR A 263 -12.42 3.90 19.92
C TYR A 263 -12.47 4.01 18.40
N TYR A 264 -13.17 3.05 17.80
CA TYR A 264 -13.60 3.04 16.41
C TYR A 264 -15.04 3.51 16.32
N TRP A 265 -15.33 4.45 15.44
CA TRP A 265 -16.69 4.75 15.03
C TRP A 265 -17.05 3.88 13.84
N VAL A 266 -17.87 2.85 14.10
CA VAL A 266 -18.32 1.87 13.11
C VAL A 266 -19.77 2.16 12.74
N ARG A 267 -20.05 2.25 11.45
CA ARG A 267 -21.40 2.35 10.92
C ARG A 267 -21.78 1.04 10.24
N VAL A 268 -22.86 0.42 10.69
CA VAL A 268 -23.45 -0.79 10.10
C VAL A 268 -24.74 -0.42 9.40
N THR A 269 -24.85 -0.80 8.12
CA THR A 269 -26.08 -0.67 7.33
C THR A 269 -26.75 -2.03 7.24
N THR A 270 -28.04 -2.06 7.50
CA THR A 270 -28.92 -3.21 7.26
C THR A 270 -29.95 -2.84 6.21
N LYS A 271 -30.75 -3.81 5.75
CA LYS A 271 -31.84 -3.55 4.79
C LYS A 271 -32.76 -2.39 5.16
N ASN A 272 -33.02 -2.19 6.46
CA ASN A 272 -34.04 -1.26 6.94
C ASN A 272 -33.50 -0.13 7.82
N ASN A 273 -32.28 -0.26 8.34
CA ASN A 273 -31.75 0.64 9.38
C ASN A 273 -30.25 0.84 9.23
N GLU A 274 -29.78 1.96 9.78
CA GLU A 274 -28.37 2.26 10.00
C GLU A 274 -28.09 2.35 11.51
N TYR A 275 -27.02 1.70 11.95
CA TYR A 275 -26.57 1.72 13.34
C TYR A 275 -25.15 2.27 13.41
N ASN A 276 -24.90 3.12 14.40
CA ASN A 276 -23.61 3.74 14.62
C ASN A 276 -23.12 3.26 16.00
N TYR A 277 -21.91 2.72 16.04
CA TYR A 277 -21.31 2.13 17.23
C TYR A 277 -19.96 2.77 17.50
N TYR A 278 -19.68 3.02 18.78
CA TYR A 278 -18.31 3.19 19.25
C TYR A 278 -17.82 1.87 19.80
N VAL A 279 -16.71 1.37 19.26
CA VAL A 279 -16.06 0.13 19.71
C VAL A 279 -14.71 0.49 20.29
N TYR A 280 -14.54 0.33 21.60
CA TYR A 280 -13.32 0.71 22.30
C TYR A 280 -12.21 -0.31 22.04
N GLN A 281 -11.03 0.13 21.59
CA GLN A 281 -9.97 -0.75 21.10
C GLN A 281 -9.46 -1.74 22.15
N ASN A 282 -9.31 -1.30 23.39
CA ASN A 282 -8.67 -2.10 24.45
C ASN A 282 -9.62 -3.13 25.07
N THR A 283 -10.91 -2.80 25.18
CA THR A 283 -11.91 -3.63 25.86
C THR A 283 -12.84 -4.34 24.88
N PHE A 284 -12.86 -3.88 23.63
CA PHE A 284 -13.88 -4.21 22.63
C PHE A 284 -15.32 -3.97 23.12
N GLU A 285 -15.49 -3.06 24.09
CA GLU A 285 -16.81 -2.62 24.54
C GLU A 285 -17.51 -1.90 23.39
N ILE A 286 -18.77 -2.27 23.14
CA ILE A 286 -19.62 -1.66 22.11
C ILE A 286 -20.62 -0.73 22.80
N LYS A 287 -20.64 0.53 22.38
CA LYS A 287 -21.67 1.51 22.74
C LYS A 287 -22.43 1.96 21.50
N PHE A 288 -23.72 2.20 21.65
CA PHE A 288 -24.53 2.79 20.61
C PHE A 288 -24.32 4.31 20.59
N PHE A 289 -24.00 4.85 19.42
CA PHE A 289 -23.84 6.28 19.20
C PHE A 289 -24.97 6.78 18.31
N ASN A 290 -25.67 7.83 18.73
CA ASN A 290 -26.65 8.51 17.90
C ASN A 290 -26.02 9.76 17.27
N PRO A 291 -25.73 9.76 15.96
CA PRO A 291 -25.03 10.88 15.33
C PRO A 291 -25.86 12.17 15.26
N LYS A 292 -27.20 12.09 15.39
CA LYS A 292 -28.11 13.26 15.29
C LYS A 292 -28.08 14.11 16.56
N ASN A 293 -28.14 13.48 17.73
CA ASN A 293 -28.17 14.17 19.02
C ASN A 293 -26.86 14.00 19.82
N LYS A 294 -25.86 13.32 19.25
CA LYS A 294 -24.54 13.04 19.84
C LYS A 294 -24.62 12.24 21.15
N ASN A 295 -25.73 11.55 21.40
CA ASN A 295 -25.88 10.72 22.59
C ASN A 295 -25.11 9.40 22.44
N LEU A 296 -24.42 8.99 23.49
CA LEU A 296 -23.68 7.74 23.59
C LEU A 296 -24.25 6.92 24.75
N MET A 297 -24.67 5.70 24.48
CA MET A 297 -25.30 4.83 25.47
C MET A 297 -24.71 3.43 25.37
N THR A 298 -24.72 2.67 26.47
CA THR A 298 -24.46 1.23 26.38
C THR A 298 -25.50 0.57 25.49
N LEU A 299 -25.16 -0.57 24.88
CA LEU A 299 -26.13 -1.32 24.06
C LEU A 299 -27.39 -1.70 24.86
N ASN A 300 -27.24 -2.00 26.16
CA ASN A 300 -28.37 -2.38 27.02
C ASN A 300 -29.32 -1.21 27.30
N GLU A 301 -28.79 -0.02 27.60
CA GLU A 301 -29.62 1.18 27.78
C GLU A 301 -30.37 1.53 26.49
N TRP A 302 -29.67 1.48 25.36
CA TRP A 302 -30.28 1.75 24.07
C TRP A 302 -31.39 0.74 23.73
N ARG A 303 -31.15 -0.57 23.93
CA ARG A 303 -32.14 -1.63 23.72
C ARG A 303 -33.39 -1.45 24.59
N ARG A 304 -33.25 -0.92 25.80
CA ARG A 304 -34.37 -0.61 26.71
C ARG A 304 -35.13 0.67 26.35
N SER A 305 -34.48 1.57 25.61
CA SER A 305 -35.08 2.84 25.17
C SER A 305 -35.85 2.74 23.84
N LYS A 306 -35.76 1.59 23.16
CA LYS A 306 -36.56 1.25 21.98
C LYS A 306 -37.91 0.68 22.39
#